data_AF-D8J9B9-F1
#
_entry.id   AF-D8J9B9-F1
#
_cell.length_a   1.000
_cell.length_b   1.000
_cell.length_c   1.000
_cell.angle_alpha   90.00
_cell.angle_beta   90.00
_cell.angle_gamma   90.00
#
_symmetry.space_group_name_H-M   'P 1'
#
loop_
_entity.id
_entity.type
_entity.pdbx_description
1 polymer ?
#
loop_
_entity_poly.entity_id
_entity_poly.type
_entity_poly.pdbx_seq_one_letter_code
_entity_poly.pdbx_strand_id
1 'polypeptide(L)'
;MSHPIDGQVVLLAAAKASVAGNRLPGLLERAQSKLEPDLGTYRRRYELAVETDDACCFFVPADHWETVGADLGLERREYRAIQRTHEEQLLRLGKREDRRAEFETALEVRSAAVVGTRK
;
A
#
# COMPACT_ATOMS: atom_id res chain seq x y z
N MET A 1 7.26 4.28 16.72
CA MET A 1 6.19 4.60 15.75
C MET A 1 5.88 3.35 14.96
N SER A 2 4.61 2.96 14.83
CA SER A 2 4.20 1.76 14.09
C SER A 2 3.71 2.17 12.71
N HIS A 3 4.38 1.68 11.65
CA HIS A 3 3.93 1.86 10.28
C HIS A 3 2.58 1.13 10.06
N PRO A 4 1.63 1.63 9.26
CA PRO A 4 0.32 0.98 9.03
C PRO A 4 0.40 -0.31 8.20
N ILE A 5 1.59 -0.63 7.68
CA ILE A 5 1.89 -1.91 7.02
C ILE A 5 2.61 -2.80 8.02
N ASP A 6 2.12 -4.03 8.16
CA ASP A 6 2.67 -5.03 9.07
C ASP A 6 4.11 -5.41 8.68
N GLY A 7 5.02 -5.44 9.66
CA GLY A 7 6.44 -5.73 9.43
C GLY A 7 6.69 -7.09 8.75
N GLN A 8 5.82 -8.08 8.95
CA GLN A 8 5.91 -9.36 8.24
C GLN A 8 5.59 -9.22 6.74
N VAL A 9 4.67 -8.32 6.39
CA VAL A 9 4.35 -8.01 4.98
C VAL A 9 5.54 -7.30 4.33
N VAL A 10 6.20 -6.39 5.06
CA VAL A 10 7.42 -5.73 4.59
C VAL A 10 8.53 -6.75 4.29
N LEU A 11 8.75 -7.73 5.16
CA LEU A 11 9.75 -8.79 4.95
C LEU A 11 9.44 -9.65 3.71
N LEU A 12 8.19 -10.07 3.54
CA LEU A 12 7.75 -10.87 2.38
C LEU A 12 7.85 -10.09 1.07
N ALA A 13 7.44 -8.82 1.08
CA ALA A 13 7.51 -7.96 -0.10
C ALA A 13 8.97 -7.62 -0.46
N ALA A 14 9.83 -7.37 0.53
CA ALA A 14 11.26 -7.16 0.34
C ALA A 14 11.94 -8.38 -0.30
N ALA A 15 11.60 -9.59 0.13
CA ALA A 15 12.16 -10.82 -0.45
C ALA A 15 11.73 -11.03 -1.92
N LYS A 16 10.53 -10.60 -2.29
CA LYS A 16 10.00 -10.68 -3.67
C LYS A 16 10.42 -9.49 -4.55
N ALA A 17 10.87 -8.40 -3.95
CA ALA A 17 11.31 -7.22 -4.67
C ALA A 17 12.82 -7.28 -4.91
N SER A 18 13.26 -7.02 -6.14
CA SER A 18 14.68 -6.81 -6.46
C SER A 18 15.23 -5.48 -5.91
N VAL A 19 14.78 -5.07 -4.72
CA VAL A 19 15.23 -3.90 -3.96
C VAL A 19 15.91 -4.45 -2.71
N ALA A 20 17.08 -3.92 -2.35
CA ALA A 20 17.76 -4.33 -1.14
C ALA A 20 16.81 -4.22 0.07
N GLY A 21 16.65 -5.32 0.83
CA GLY A 21 15.61 -5.42 1.87
C GLY A 21 15.68 -4.37 2.97
N ASN A 22 16.84 -3.73 3.15
CA ASN A 22 17.03 -2.62 4.08
C ASN A 22 16.46 -1.27 3.58
N ARG A 23 16.15 -1.12 2.28
CA ARG A 23 15.63 0.14 1.71
C ARG A 23 14.11 0.24 1.72
N LEU A 24 13.40 -0.89 1.74
CA LEU A 24 11.94 -0.91 1.65
C LEU A 24 11.25 -0.16 2.81
N PRO A 25 11.64 -0.32 4.09
CA PRO A 25 11.02 0.44 5.17
C PRO A 25 11.05 1.96 4.95
N GLY A 26 12.21 2.52 4.56
CA GLY A 26 12.32 3.96 4.29
C GLY A 26 11.54 4.41 3.05
N LEU A 27 11.35 3.54 2.05
CA LEU A 27 10.48 3.83 0.90
C LEU A 27 9.00 3.88 1.32
N LEU A 28 8.56 2.99 2.20
CA LEU A 28 7.19 2.96 2.72
C LEU A 28 6.91 4.17 3.61
N GLU A 29 7.86 4.58 4.46
CA GLU A 29 7.74 5.82 5.24
C GLU A 29 7.57 7.05 4.34
N ARG A 30 8.39 7.17 3.29
CA ARG A 30 8.27 8.26 2.30
C ARG A 30 6.92 8.24 1.59
N ALA A 31 6.43 7.06 1.22
CA ALA A 31 5.10 6.91 0.64
C ALA A 31 4.03 7.35 1.64
N GLN A 32 4.11 6.95 2.92
CA GLN A 32 3.14 7.38 3.91
C GLN A 32 3.12 8.88 4.12
N SER A 33 4.28 9.53 4.26
CA SER A 33 4.33 11.00 4.38
C SER A 33 3.71 11.73 3.19
N LYS A 34 3.65 11.10 2.01
CA LYS A 34 2.97 11.63 0.83
C LYS A 34 1.46 11.35 0.84
N LEU A 35 1.02 10.16 1.28
CA LEU A 35 -0.37 9.75 1.20
C LEU A 35 -1.24 10.24 2.38
N GLU A 36 -0.68 10.27 3.58
CA GLU A 36 -1.40 10.58 4.81
C GLU A 36 -2.10 11.96 4.78
N PRO A 37 -1.45 13.05 4.31
CA PRO A 37 -2.12 14.36 4.20
C PRO A 37 -3.33 14.34 3.25
N ASP A 38 -3.32 13.43 2.27
CA ASP A 38 -4.35 13.29 1.25
C ASP A 38 -5.45 12.29 1.63
N LEU A 39 -5.46 11.73 2.85
CA LEU A 39 -6.45 10.74 3.29
C LEU A 39 -7.91 11.19 3.03
N GLY A 40 -8.21 12.48 3.24
CA GLY A 40 -9.54 13.03 2.96
C GLY A 40 -9.90 12.99 1.47
N THR A 41 -8.93 13.14 0.58
CA THR A 41 -9.10 12.99 -0.87
C THR A 41 -9.29 11.53 -1.24
N TYR A 42 -8.53 10.60 -0.65
CA TYR A 42 -8.70 9.16 -0.88
C TYR A 42 -10.11 8.69 -0.54
N ARG A 43 -10.62 9.08 0.64
CA ARG A 43 -12.00 8.75 1.07
C ARG A 43 -13.09 9.24 0.12
N ARG A 44 -12.88 10.34 -0.59
CA ARG A 44 -13.85 10.89 -1.55
C ARG A 44 -13.71 10.31 -2.95
N ARG A 45 -12.50 9.94 -3.36
CA ARG A 45 -12.17 9.59 -4.75
C ARG A 45 -12.14 8.10 -5.01
N TYR A 46 -11.81 7.30 -4.00
CA TYR A 46 -11.55 5.88 -4.15
C TYR A 46 -12.48 5.03 -3.30
N GLU A 47 -12.72 3.81 -3.76
CA GLU A 47 -13.47 2.81 -3.02
C GLU A 47 -12.66 2.35 -1.80
N LEU A 48 -13.26 2.44 -0.62
CA LEU A 48 -12.69 1.91 0.62
C LEU A 48 -12.90 0.40 0.69
N ALA A 49 -11.80 -0.36 0.69
CA ALA A 49 -11.81 -1.82 0.73
C ALA A 49 -11.93 -2.36 2.16
N VAL A 50 -11.11 -1.81 3.07
CA VAL A 50 -11.00 -2.18 4.49
C VAL A 50 -10.65 -0.93 5.29
N GLU A 51 -11.26 -0.77 6.46
CA GLU A 51 -10.88 0.25 7.45
C GLU A 51 -10.57 -0.44 8.78
N THR A 52 -9.44 -0.09 9.37
CA THR A 52 -9.02 -0.51 10.71
C THR A 52 -8.81 0.72 11.59
N ASP A 53 -8.59 0.51 12.89
CA ASP A 53 -8.25 1.59 13.81
C ASP A 53 -6.97 2.35 13.41
N ASP A 54 -6.09 1.71 12.63
CA ASP A 54 -4.76 2.23 12.28
C ASP A 54 -4.64 2.73 10.83
N ALA A 55 -5.51 2.27 9.93
CA ALA A 55 -5.36 2.52 8.49
C ALA A 55 -6.67 2.36 7.69
N CYS A 56 -6.74 3.08 6.57
CA CYS A 56 -7.72 2.85 5.51
C CYS A 56 -7.04 2.22 4.29
N CYS A 57 -7.61 1.15 3.75
CA CYS A 57 -7.17 0.52 2.52
C CYS A 57 -8.13 0.89 1.38
N PHE A 58 -7.62 1.45 0.30
CA PHE A 58 -8.40 1.89 -0.85
C PHE A 58 -8.01 1.12 -2.10
N PHE A 59 -8.99 0.88 -2.96
CA PHE A 59 -8.73 0.49 -4.34
C PHE A 59 -8.44 1.73 -5.20
N VAL A 60 -7.25 1.74 -5.79
CA VAL A 60 -6.73 2.85 -6.59
C VAL A 60 -6.47 2.39 -8.02
N PRO A 61 -6.40 3.31 -9.00
CA PRO A 61 -6.00 2.99 -10.37
C PRO A 61 -4.70 2.17 -10.45
N ALA A 62 -4.57 1.31 -11.46
CA ALA A 62 -3.41 0.42 -11.60
C ALA A 62 -2.06 1.17 -11.78
N ASP A 63 -2.12 2.40 -12.27
CA ASP A 63 -0.99 3.33 -12.49
C ASP A 63 -0.75 4.27 -11.29
N HIS A 64 -1.50 4.13 -10.20
CA HIS A 64 -1.42 5.01 -9.04
C HIS A 64 0.01 5.12 -8.47
N TRP A 65 0.68 3.99 -8.27
CA TRP A 65 2.03 3.95 -7.71
C TRP A 65 3.10 4.45 -8.68
N GLU A 66 2.85 4.45 -9.98
CA GLU A 66 3.73 5.10 -10.95
C GLU A 66 3.66 6.62 -10.79
N THR A 67 2.44 7.17 -10.63
CA THR A 67 2.25 8.60 -10.38
C THR A 67 2.87 9.04 -9.05
N VAL A 68 2.59 8.31 -7.97
CA VAL A 68 3.20 8.58 -6.65
C VAL A 68 4.72 8.40 -6.69
N GLY A 69 5.21 7.41 -7.42
CA GLY A 69 6.63 7.17 -7.64
C GLY A 69 7.30 8.35 -8.34
N ALA A 70 6.69 8.87 -9.40
CA ALA A 70 7.20 10.04 -10.12
C ALA A 70 7.27 11.28 -9.20
N ASP A 71 6.22 11.55 -8.42
CA ASP A 71 6.17 12.66 -7.45
C ASP A 71 7.28 12.54 -6.39
N LEU A 72 7.64 11.32 -5.99
CA LEU A 72 8.66 11.04 -5.00
C LEU A 72 10.06 10.85 -5.61
N GLY A 73 10.22 10.96 -6.92
CA GLY A 73 11.49 10.71 -7.61
C GLY A 73 11.99 9.27 -7.46
N LEU A 74 11.07 8.30 -7.39
CA LEU A 74 11.36 6.88 -7.25
C LEU A 74 11.53 6.20 -8.60
N GLU A 75 12.44 5.24 -8.64
CA GLU A 75 12.60 4.39 -9.81
C GLU A 75 11.50 3.32 -9.89
N ARG A 76 11.30 2.76 -11.08
CA ARG A 76 10.27 1.72 -11.33
C ARG A 76 10.31 0.56 -10.33
N ARG A 77 11.50 0.07 -10.01
CA ARG A 77 11.66 -1.03 -9.05
C ARG A 77 11.17 -0.65 -7.65
N GLU A 78 11.36 0.61 -7.25
CA GLU A 78 11.06 1.11 -5.92
C GLU A 78 9.55 1.29 -5.75
N TYR A 79 8.87 1.98 -6.69
CA TYR A 79 7.43 2.13 -6.60
C TYR A 79 6.69 0.79 -6.77
N ARG A 80 7.21 -0.15 -7.57
CA ARG A 80 6.65 -1.51 -7.67
C ARG A 80 6.86 -2.34 -6.40
N ALA A 81 7.90 -2.06 -5.62
CA ALA A 81 8.08 -2.68 -4.31
C ALA A 81 7.06 -2.13 -3.30
N ILE A 82 6.83 -0.82 -3.30
CA ILE A 82 5.79 -0.17 -2.49
C ILE A 82 4.42 -0.75 -2.88
N GLN A 83 4.03 -0.70 -4.15
CA GLN A 83 2.78 -1.26 -4.67
C GLN A 83 2.48 -2.65 -4.13
N ARG A 84 3.40 -3.60 -4.35
CA ARG A 84 3.24 -4.99 -3.91
C ARG A 84 3.09 -5.11 -2.40
N THR A 85 3.77 -4.25 -1.64
CA THR A 85 3.64 -4.26 -0.17
C THR A 85 2.24 -3.83 0.27
N HIS A 86 1.68 -2.80 -0.37
CA HIS A 86 0.31 -2.34 -0.08
C HIS A 86 -0.75 -3.38 -0.50
N GLU A 87 -0.57 -4.02 -1.65
CA GLU A 87 -1.42 -5.12 -2.12
C GLU A 87 -1.39 -6.33 -1.17
N GLU A 88 -0.20 -6.78 -0.76
CA GLU A 88 -0.06 -7.89 0.18
C GLU A 88 -0.65 -7.55 1.57
N GLN A 89 -0.56 -6.29 2.00
CA GLN A 89 -1.21 -5.84 3.23
C GLN A 89 -2.74 -5.93 3.11
N LEU A 90 -3.32 -5.50 1.99
CA LEU A 90 -4.75 -5.67 1.72
C LEU A 90 -5.15 -7.15 1.74
N LEU A 91 -4.38 -8.02 1.08
CA LEU A 91 -4.66 -9.46 1.05
C LEU A 91 -4.54 -10.13 2.43
N ARG A 92 -3.64 -9.63 3.29
CA ARG A 92 -3.51 -10.08 4.68
C ARG A 92 -4.73 -9.67 5.50
N LEU A 93 -5.23 -8.45 5.33
CA LEU A 93 -6.45 -7.96 5.99
C LEU A 93 -7.69 -8.70 5.47
N GLY A 94 -7.83 -8.86 4.15
CA GLY A 94 -8.91 -9.62 3.54
C GLY A 94 -8.95 -11.08 4.00
N LYS A 95 -7.79 -11.71 4.26
CA LYS A 95 -7.77 -13.05 4.87
C LYS A 95 -8.39 -13.08 6.26
N ARG A 96 -8.23 -12.03 7.07
CA ARG A 96 -8.84 -11.95 8.42
C ARG A 96 -10.36 -11.76 8.35
N GLU A 97 -10.86 -11.17 7.27
CA GLU A 97 -12.29 -10.92 7.02
C GLU A 97 -12.96 -11.96 6.11
N ASP A 98 -12.26 -13.03 5.73
CA ASP A 98 -12.73 -14.03 4.75
C ASP A 98 -13.05 -13.45 3.34
N ARG A 99 -12.42 -12.33 2.98
CA ARG A 99 -12.58 -11.59 1.70
C ARG A 99 -11.35 -11.66 0.80
N ARG A 100 -10.38 -12.54 1.10
CA ARG A 100 -9.11 -12.60 0.35
C ARG A 100 -9.32 -12.79 -1.16
N ALA A 101 -10.16 -13.73 -1.57
CA ALA A 101 -10.38 -14.05 -2.99
C ALA A 101 -11.03 -12.90 -3.76
N GLU A 102 -11.94 -12.16 -3.12
CA GLU A 102 -12.53 -10.94 -3.65
C GLU A 102 -11.44 -9.90 -3.93
N PHE A 103 -10.51 -9.71 -2.98
CA PHE A 103 -9.41 -8.77 -3.13
C PHE A 103 -8.37 -9.19 -4.16
N GLU A 104 -8.08 -10.49 -4.28
CA GLU A 104 -7.20 -11.00 -5.35
C GLU A 104 -7.79 -10.70 -6.74
N THR A 105 -9.09 -10.97 -6.94
CA THR A 105 -9.80 -10.68 -8.20
C THR A 105 -9.78 -9.18 -8.50
N ALA A 106 -10.06 -8.37 -7.50
CA ALA A 106 -10.00 -6.92 -7.58
C ALA A 106 -8.64 -6.41 -8.08
N LEU A 107 -7.55 -6.94 -7.53
CA LEU A 107 -6.18 -6.54 -7.86
C LEU A 107 -5.71 -6.93 -9.27
N GLU A 108 -6.50 -7.71 -10.02
CA GLU A 108 -6.19 -8.00 -11.43
C GLU A 108 -6.31 -6.76 -12.32
N VAL A 109 -7.15 -5.79 -11.94
CA VAL A 109 -7.44 -4.58 -12.75
C VAL A 109 -7.14 -3.27 -12.02
N ARG A 110 -6.90 -3.33 -10.71
CA ARG A 110 -6.63 -2.16 -9.87
C ARG A 110 -5.48 -2.43 -8.91
N SER A 111 -5.02 -1.41 -8.20
CA SER A 111 -4.01 -1.55 -7.14
C SER A 111 -4.63 -1.24 -5.79
N ALA A 112 -3.90 -1.50 -4.71
CA ALA A 112 -4.25 -1.07 -3.36
C ALA A 112 -3.35 0.08 -2.88
N ALA A 113 -3.91 0.98 -2.08
CA ALA A 113 -3.19 1.93 -1.26
C ALA A 113 -3.65 1.82 0.19
N VAL A 114 -2.71 1.80 1.12
CA VAL A 114 -2.97 1.69 2.57
C VAL A 114 -2.48 3.00 3.15
N VAL A 115 -3.39 3.78 3.76
CA VAL A 115 -3.10 5.11 4.26
C VAL A 115 -3.32 5.10 5.77
N GLY A 116 -2.32 5.54 6.53
CA GLY A 116 -2.44 5.60 7.99
C GLY A 116 -3.51 6.61 8.42
N THR A 117 -4.22 6.32 9.52
CA THR A 117 -5.27 7.19 10.07
C THR A 117 -4.83 7.97 11.31
N ARG A 118 -3.63 7.70 11.85
CA ARG A 118 -3.13 8.36 13.06
C ARG A 118 -2.31 9.62 12.74
N LYS A 119 -2.73 10.73 13.36
CA LYS A 119 -1.91 11.90 13.70
C LYS A 119 -0.98 11.59 14.87
#